data_AF-A0A530QK58-F1
#
_entry.id   AF-A0A530QK58-F1
#
_cell.length_a   1.000
_cell.length_b   1.000
_cell.length_c   1.000
_cell.angle_alpha   90.00
_cell.angle_beta   90.00
_cell.angle_gamma   90.00
#
_symmetry.space_group_name_H-M   'P 1'
#
loop_
_entity.id
_entity.type
_entity.pdbx_description
1 polymer ?
#
loop_
_entity_poly.entity_id
_entity_poly.type
_entity_poly.pdbx_seq_one_letter_code
_entity_poly.pdbx_strand_id
1 'polypeptide(L)'
;GVTTGGSIGATSAKSLDDCVTEIDAIADAARVVRKDVILLCHGGPISMPDDARYILERCKGLHGFYGASSMERLPAEAAIARQTADFKAVTLGGTIVAKKKMG
;
A
#
# COMPACT_ATOMS: atom_id res chain seq x y z
N GLY A 1 -3.36 -2.75 13.35
CA GLY A 1 -3.58 -1.30 13.61
C GLY A 1 -4.25 -0.65 12.42
N VAL A 2 -4.51 0.66 12.45
CA VAL A 2 -5.07 1.39 11.28
C VAL A 2 -4.00 1.44 10.17
N THR A 3 -4.37 1.12 8.94
CA THR A 3 -3.45 1.08 7.79
C THR A 3 -2.96 2.49 7.43
N THR A 4 -1.64 2.63 7.29
CA THR A 4 -0.98 3.88 6.87
C THR A 4 -0.93 4.02 5.35
N GLY A 5 -0.56 5.23 4.88
CA GLY A 5 -0.34 5.52 3.46
C GLY A 5 -1.53 6.13 2.72
N GLY A 6 -1.29 6.55 1.47
CA GLY A 6 -2.28 7.27 0.67
C GLY A 6 -2.51 8.70 1.15
N SER A 7 -3.60 9.29 0.68
CA SER A 7 -3.99 10.67 0.97
C SER A 7 -4.71 10.84 2.32
N ILE A 8 -5.34 9.78 2.82
CA ILE A 8 -6.16 9.81 4.05
C ILE A 8 -5.77 8.73 5.08
N GLY A 9 -4.66 8.03 4.89
CA GLY A 9 -4.21 7.01 5.84
C GLY A 9 -3.72 7.60 7.16
N ALA A 10 -3.57 6.72 8.17
CA ALA A 10 -2.96 7.13 9.44
C ALA A 10 -1.53 7.65 9.21
N THR A 11 -1.16 8.71 9.93
CA THR A 11 0.18 9.31 9.86
C THR A 11 1.17 8.69 10.84
N SER A 12 0.68 7.91 11.80
CA SER A 12 1.51 7.16 12.74
C SER A 12 1.14 5.68 12.73
N ALA A 13 2.17 4.85 12.76
CA ALA A 13 2.07 3.43 13.01
C ALA A 13 3.29 2.97 13.80
N LYS A 14 3.20 1.75 14.31
CA LYS A 14 4.34 1.00 14.85
C LYS A 14 5.39 0.81 13.76
N SER A 15 6.62 0.52 14.16
CA SER A 15 7.62 0.04 13.21
C SER A 15 7.26 -1.38 12.72
N LEU A 16 7.81 -1.80 11.58
CA LEU A 16 7.65 -3.16 11.10
C LEU A 16 8.27 -4.18 12.08
N ASP A 17 9.35 -3.83 12.77
CA ASP A 17 10.01 -4.69 13.77
C ASP A 17 9.16 -4.89 15.03
N ASP A 18 8.50 -3.84 15.50
CA ASP A 18 7.52 -3.96 16.59
C ASP A 18 6.36 -4.87 16.17
N CYS A 19 5.91 -4.74 14.92
CA CYS A 19 4.88 -5.62 14.38
C CYS A 19 5.34 -7.08 14.33
N VAL A 20 6.60 -7.38 13.95
CA VAL A 20 7.12 -8.75 13.97
C VAL A 20 6.99 -9.36 15.37
N THR A 21 7.45 -8.62 16.39
CA THR A 21 7.44 -9.07 17.78
C THR A 21 6.02 -9.38 18.27
N GLU A 22 5.07 -8.48 18.00
CA GLU A 22 3.69 -8.67 18.43
C GLU A 22 2.97 -9.78 17.66
N ILE A 23 3.20 -9.88 16.35
CA ILE A 23 2.56 -10.89 15.52
C ILE A 23 3.03 -12.29 15.94
N ASP A 24 4.32 -12.49 16.20
CA ASP A 24 4.84 -13.77 16.68
C ASP A 24 4.24 -14.14 18.04
N ALA A 25 4.17 -13.19 18.99
CA ALA A 25 3.55 -13.45 20.29
C ALA A 25 2.07 -13.87 20.18
N ILE A 26 1.30 -13.23 19.29
CA ILE A 26 -0.09 -13.58 19.02
C ILE A 26 -0.19 -14.94 18.32
N ALA A 27 0.68 -15.20 17.34
CA ALA A 27 0.71 -16.45 16.58
C ALA A 27 1.01 -17.65 17.49
N ASP A 28 1.99 -17.52 18.38
CA ASP A 28 2.36 -18.55 19.34
C ASP A 28 1.21 -18.83 20.32
N ALA A 29 0.59 -17.78 20.87
CA ALA A 29 -0.56 -17.92 21.76
C ALA A 29 -1.74 -18.62 21.06
N ALA A 30 -2.03 -18.29 19.80
CA ALA A 30 -3.08 -18.95 19.03
C ALA A 30 -2.82 -20.44 18.80
N ARG A 31 -1.55 -20.81 18.52
CA ARG A 31 -1.16 -22.21 18.28
C ARG A 31 -1.19 -23.07 19.53
N VAL A 32 -1.02 -22.50 20.72
CA VAL A 32 -1.24 -23.21 22.00
C VAL A 32 -2.67 -23.73 22.09
N VAL A 33 -3.65 -22.95 21.62
CA VAL A 33 -5.07 -23.33 21.63
C VAL A 33 -5.40 -24.30 20.50
N ARG A 34 -4.93 -24.02 19.28
CA ARG A 34 -5.22 -24.85 18.10
C ARG A 34 -4.04 -24.85 17.13
N LYS A 35 -3.45 -26.02 16.90
CA LYS A 35 -2.22 -26.18 16.11
C LYS A 35 -2.35 -25.85 14.62
N ASP A 36 -3.54 -26.02 14.03
CA ASP A 36 -3.82 -25.83 12.60
C ASP A 36 -4.52 -24.50 12.29
N VAL A 37 -4.45 -23.52 13.20
CA VAL A 37 -5.02 -22.19 12.97
C VAL A 37 -4.35 -21.49 11.79
N ILE A 38 -5.17 -20.98 10.87
CA ILE A 38 -4.72 -20.10 9.78
C ILE A 38 -4.54 -18.69 10.34
N LEU A 39 -3.31 -18.21 10.29
CA LEU A 39 -2.90 -16.88 10.72
C LEU A 39 -2.48 -16.01 9.53
N LEU A 40 -3.01 -14.79 9.47
CA LEU A 40 -2.70 -13.77 8.46
C LEU A 40 -2.27 -12.48 9.16
N CYS A 41 -1.36 -11.71 8.55
CA CYS A 41 -1.04 -10.35 9.01
C CYS A 41 -1.91 -9.30 8.32
N HIS A 42 -2.13 -8.15 8.99
CA HIS A 42 -2.99 -7.08 8.48
C HIS A 42 -2.73 -5.72 9.16
N GLY A 43 -2.80 -4.66 8.36
CA GLY A 43 -2.93 -3.28 8.82
C GLY A 43 -1.67 -2.69 9.45
N GLY A 44 -1.82 -1.55 10.12
CA GLY A 44 -0.68 -0.79 10.66
C GLY A 44 0.27 -0.32 9.55
N PRO A 45 1.58 -0.56 9.69
CA PRO A 45 2.55 -0.22 8.64
C PRO A 45 2.55 -1.20 7.46
N ILE A 46 1.79 -2.32 7.52
CA ILE A 46 1.77 -3.36 6.48
C ILE A 46 0.79 -2.94 5.38
N SER A 47 1.24 -2.07 4.47
CA SER A 47 0.38 -1.39 3.50
C SER A 47 0.70 -1.74 2.05
N MET A 48 1.93 -2.18 1.77
CA MET A 48 2.43 -2.52 0.44
C MET A 48 2.96 -3.97 0.40
N PRO A 49 3.13 -4.56 -0.80
CA PRO A 49 3.63 -5.92 -0.94
C PRO A 49 4.97 -6.17 -0.24
N ASP A 50 5.88 -5.20 -0.25
CA ASP A 50 7.19 -5.34 0.39
C ASP A 50 7.10 -5.33 1.92
N ASP A 51 6.14 -4.61 2.50
CA ASP A 51 5.88 -4.66 3.94
C ASP A 51 5.32 -6.04 4.33
N ALA A 52 4.38 -6.57 3.53
CA ALA A 52 3.81 -7.90 3.76
C ALA A 52 4.91 -8.98 3.64
N ARG A 53 5.79 -8.86 2.64
CA ARG A 53 6.96 -9.72 2.48
C ARG A 53 7.87 -9.63 3.71
N TYR A 54 8.18 -8.43 4.18
CA TYR A 54 9.03 -8.20 5.34
C TYR A 54 8.56 -8.99 6.55
N ILE A 55 7.25 -8.94 6.83
CA ILE A 55 6.60 -9.64 7.93
C ILE A 55 6.59 -11.15 7.69
N LEU A 56 6.19 -11.62 6.51
CA LEU A 56 6.10 -13.05 6.20
C LEU A 56 7.47 -13.76 6.23
N GLU A 57 8.56 -13.06 5.94
CA GLU A 57 9.91 -13.59 6.03
C GLU A 57 10.43 -13.70 7.48
N ARG A 58 9.88 -12.92 8.41
CA ARG A 58 10.37 -12.81 9.80
C ARG A 58 9.48 -13.52 10.81
N CYS A 59 8.17 -13.51 10.61
CA CYS A 59 7.21 -14.17 11.49
C CYS A 59 6.98 -15.62 11.06
N LYS A 60 7.17 -16.57 11.99
CA LYS A 60 7.13 -18.00 11.65
C LYS A 60 5.69 -18.52 11.57
N GLY A 61 5.41 -19.21 10.46
CA GLY A 61 4.16 -19.95 10.27
C GLY A 61 2.92 -19.08 10.03
N LEU A 62 3.10 -17.83 9.62
CA LEU A 62 2.02 -17.08 9.00
C LEU A 62 1.69 -17.70 7.63
N HIS A 63 0.44 -17.55 7.19
CA HIS A 63 -0.06 -18.15 5.94
C HIS A 63 -0.40 -17.11 4.88
N GLY A 64 -0.23 -15.83 5.17
CA GLY A 64 -0.47 -14.77 4.21
C GLY A 64 -0.80 -13.42 4.85
N PHE A 65 -1.37 -12.56 4.01
CA PHE A 65 -1.73 -11.19 4.32
C PHE A 65 -3.19 -10.93 3.93
N TYR A 66 -3.92 -10.23 4.79
CA TYR A 66 -5.27 -9.78 4.48
C TYR A 66 -5.26 -8.30 4.08
N GLY A 67 -5.57 -8.02 2.81
CA GLY A 67 -5.62 -6.68 2.25
C GLY A 67 -7.03 -6.08 2.25
N ALA A 68 -7.13 -4.79 2.57
CA ALA A 68 -8.34 -3.99 2.41
C ALA A 68 -7.97 -2.67 1.70
N SER A 69 -7.66 -1.62 2.46
CA SER A 69 -7.21 -0.34 1.89
C SER A 69 -5.97 -0.46 1.00
N SER A 70 -5.06 -1.39 1.30
CA SER A 70 -3.89 -1.70 0.48
C SER A 70 -4.23 -2.27 -0.90
N MET A 71 -5.41 -2.89 -1.05
CA MET A 71 -5.84 -3.54 -2.28
C MET A 71 -6.77 -2.66 -3.12
N GLU A 72 -7.60 -1.84 -2.48
CA GLU A 72 -8.57 -0.99 -3.19
C GLU A 72 -8.21 0.49 -3.15
N ARG A 73 -8.01 1.07 -1.97
CA ARG A 73 -7.94 2.53 -1.78
C ARG A 73 -6.62 3.09 -2.28
N LEU A 74 -5.51 2.58 -1.76
CA LEU A 74 -4.17 3.08 -2.09
C LEU A 74 -3.88 3.01 -3.61
N PRO A 75 -4.11 1.87 -4.30
CA PRO A 75 -3.89 1.82 -5.74
C PRO A 75 -4.88 2.70 -6.52
N ALA A 76 -6.16 2.77 -6.12
CA ALA A 76 -7.13 3.63 -6.79
C ALA A 76 -6.76 5.12 -6.66
N GLU A 77 -6.38 5.58 -5.47
CA GLU A 77 -5.95 6.97 -5.23
C GLU A 77 -4.79 7.36 -6.16
N ALA A 78 -3.75 6.52 -6.22
CA ALA A 78 -2.58 6.78 -7.07
C ALA A 78 -2.95 6.78 -8.56
N ALA A 79 -3.72 5.79 -9.02
CA ALA A 79 -4.10 5.67 -10.42
C ALA A 79 -5.01 6.82 -10.89
N ILE A 80 -6.01 7.19 -10.09
CA ILE A 80 -6.95 8.27 -10.42
C ILE A 80 -6.23 9.63 -10.43
N ALA A 81 -5.37 9.89 -9.44
CA ALA A 81 -4.58 11.12 -9.38
C ALA A 81 -3.66 11.26 -10.60
N ARG A 82 -2.93 10.19 -10.94
CA ARG A 82 -2.05 10.15 -12.13
C ARG A 82 -2.84 10.38 -13.42
N GLN A 83 -3.94 9.66 -13.61
CA GLN A 83 -4.76 9.80 -14.82
C GLN A 83 -5.32 11.22 -14.98
N THR A 84 -5.76 11.83 -13.88
CA THR A 84 -6.25 13.21 -13.88
C THR A 84 -5.15 14.21 -14.24
N ALA A 85 -3.95 14.03 -13.67
CA ALA A 85 -2.79 14.85 -13.99
C ALA A 85 -2.38 14.73 -15.48
N ASP A 86 -2.36 13.49 -16.01
CA ASP A 86 -2.03 13.22 -17.41
C ASP A 86 -3.00 13.92 -18.37
N PHE A 87 -4.32 13.86 -18.12
CA PHE A 87 -5.30 14.60 -18.92
C PHE A 87 -5.15 16.12 -18.79
N LYS A 88 -4.84 16.61 -17.59
CA LYS A 88 -4.66 18.04 -17.37
C LYS A 88 -3.42 18.60 -18.09
N ALA A 89 -2.42 17.76 -18.35
CA ALA A 89 -1.20 18.11 -19.06
C ALA A 89 -1.36 18.15 -20.60
N VAL A 90 -2.49 17.67 -21.15
CA VAL A 90 -2.74 17.74 -22.59
C VAL A 90 -2.85 19.20 -23.03
N THR A 91 -2.03 19.59 -24.01
CA THR A 91 -2.10 20.91 -24.63
C THR A 91 -3.07 20.88 -25.81
N LEU A 92 -3.86 21.94 -25.97
CA LEU A 92 -4.69 22.11 -27.16
C LEU A 92 -3.76 22.45 -28.33
N GLY A 93 -3.83 21.67 -29.42
CA GLY A 93 -3.09 21.98 -30.64
C GLY A 93 -3.53 23.32 -31.22
N GLY A 94 -2.67 24.34 -31.12
CA GLY A 94 -2.94 25.70 -31.58
C GLY A 94 -1.77 26.29 -32.37
N THR A 95 -1.74 25.96 -33.66
CA THR A 95 -1.20 26.70 -34.82
C THR A 95 0.26 27.19 -34.79
N ILE A 96 1.12 26.51 -35.57
CA ILE A 96 2.29 27.17 -36.17
C ILE A 96 1.76 28.26 -37.10
N VAL A 97 1.75 29.50 -36.63
CA VAL A 97 1.57 30.65 -37.52
C VAL A 97 2.82 30.70 -38.40
N ALA A 98 2.68 30.23 -39.64
CA ALA A 98 3.70 30.40 -40.66
C ALA A 98 4.02 31.89 -40.76
N LYS A 99 5.22 32.30 -40.32
CA LYS A 99 5.73 33.67 -40.55
C LYS A 99 5.76 33.90 -42.05
N LYS A 100 4.79 34.66 -42.57
CA LYS A 100 4.85 35.23 -43.91
C LYS A 100 6.06 36.16 -43.95
N LYS A 101 7.15 35.72 -44.60
CA LYS A 101 8.25 36.63 -44.99
C LYS A 101 7.63 37.70 -45.89
N MET A 102 7.69 38.93 -45.43
CA MET A 102 7.29 40.10 -46.20
C MET A 102 8.58 40.84 -46.56
N GLY A 103 8.80 40.99 -47.88
CA GLY A 103 9.68 41.99 -48.51
C GLY A 103 11.13 41.96 -48.09
#